data_AF-A0A7V4H2E1-F1
#
_entry.id   AF-A0A7V4H2E1-F1
#
_cell.length_a   1.000
_cell.length_b   1.000
_cell.length_c   1.000
_cell.angle_alpha   90.00
_cell.angle_beta   90.00
_cell.angle_gamma   90.00
#
_symmetry.space_group_name_H-M   'P 1'
#
loop_
_entity.id
_entity.type
_entity.pdbx_description
1 polymer ?
#
loop_
_entity_poly.entity_id
_entity_poly.type
_entity_poly.pdbx_seq_one_letter_code
_entity_poly.pdbx_strand_id
1 'polypeptide(L)'
;MSFAVVALVVLLAPWFFGAWEMWWFWPFAVAISTAVALQAARLIAWACRGPETTTPTLAPAARQLLLAYFPFLIYGLVRALQAGVPMDAERSYLLHLTPFLLGAVVVFGLSARQRGILLALLLGNFCALAAYGIINHYATGNARVLWVPGFPHYQEHYRRATGSYFCPDHFAGLLELALALGLGLGLARDTACGWRVPALLLVPLALWGIALSKSRGGGLVVLGMVAATLWWGLQQWPRRERGMWRAVGAALVATAVLAVALRGGAYVRRFQDYPWRQIAASDRYQMAAAALRAWKTAP
;
A
#
# COMPACT_ATOMS: atom_id res chain seq x y z
N MET A 1 -17.11 -7.82 -17.78
CA MET A 1 -17.07 -8.75 -16.63
C MET A 1 -15.80 -8.62 -15.82
N SER A 2 -14.59 -8.75 -16.40
CA SER A 2 -13.31 -8.60 -15.67
C SER A 2 -13.21 -7.30 -14.84
N PHE A 3 -13.65 -6.16 -15.39
CA PHE A 3 -13.70 -4.89 -14.66
C PHE A 3 -14.52 -4.96 -13.37
N ALA A 4 -15.72 -5.53 -13.41
CA ALA A 4 -16.62 -5.59 -12.25
C ALA A 4 -16.00 -6.45 -11.14
N VAL A 5 -15.36 -7.55 -11.51
CA VAL A 5 -14.66 -8.44 -10.58
C VAL A 5 -13.46 -7.73 -9.94
N VAL A 6 -12.64 -7.03 -10.74
CA VAL A 6 -11.53 -6.22 -10.24
C VAL A 6 -12.01 -5.10 -9.31
N ALA A 7 -13.06 -4.38 -9.69
CA ALA A 7 -13.63 -3.31 -8.89
C ALA A 7 -14.16 -3.85 -7.55
N LEU A 8 -14.82 -5.01 -7.55
CA LEU A 8 -15.30 -5.67 -6.33
C LEU A 8 -14.15 -6.02 -5.39
N VAL A 9 -13.08 -6.63 -5.90
CA VAL A 9 -11.89 -6.98 -5.11
C VAL A 9 -11.28 -5.72 -4.49
N VAL A 10 -11.06 -4.70 -5.31
CA VAL A 10 -10.44 -3.45 -4.89
C VAL A 10 -11.28 -2.70 -3.85
N LEU A 11 -12.60 -2.76 -3.98
CA LEU A 11 -13.51 -2.14 -3.03
C LEU A 11 -13.59 -2.93 -1.74
N LEU A 12 -13.82 -4.24 -1.80
CA LEU A 12 -14.19 -5.05 -0.64
C LEU A 12 -12.97 -5.58 0.14
N ALA A 13 -11.88 -5.95 -0.53
CA ALA A 13 -10.74 -6.58 0.15
C ALA A 13 -10.13 -5.76 1.29
N PRO A 14 -10.02 -4.42 1.19
CA PRO A 14 -9.55 -3.60 2.30
C PRO A 14 -10.50 -3.54 3.51
N TRP A 15 -11.80 -3.80 3.32
CA TRP A 15 -12.78 -3.82 4.40
C TRP A 15 -12.83 -5.18 5.09
N PHE A 16 -12.82 -6.28 4.35
CA PHE A 16 -12.96 -7.62 4.92
C PHE A 16 -11.65 -8.11 5.56
N PHE A 17 -11.34 -7.47 6.70
CA PHE A 17 -10.27 -7.75 7.66
C PHE A 17 -8.87 -7.81 7.06
N GLY A 18 -8.61 -6.89 6.14
CA GLY A 18 -7.27 -6.61 5.64
C GLY A 18 -6.68 -7.69 4.74
N ALA A 19 -7.47 -8.26 3.84
CA ALA A 19 -7.11 -9.24 2.78
C ALA A 19 -6.30 -10.50 3.19
N TRP A 20 -5.71 -10.56 4.39
CA TRP A 20 -4.73 -11.54 4.83
C TRP A 20 -5.21 -12.36 6.03
N GLU A 21 -6.35 -12.00 6.59
CA GLU A 21 -7.04 -12.89 7.51
C GLU A 21 -7.70 -14.00 6.71
N MET A 22 -7.20 -15.21 6.93
CA MET A 22 -7.21 -16.36 6.01
C MET A 22 -8.53 -16.64 5.29
N TRP A 23 -9.66 -16.34 5.95
CA TRP A 23 -11.00 -16.61 5.43
C TRP A 23 -11.39 -15.71 4.25
N TRP A 24 -10.94 -14.45 4.24
CA TRP A 24 -11.32 -13.48 3.21
C TRP A 24 -10.33 -13.44 2.05
N PHE A 25 -9.11 -13.94 2.23
CA PHE A 25 -8.11 -14.01 1.17
C PHE A 25 -8.58 -14.84 -0.03
N TRP A 26 -9.12 -16.05 0.20
CA TRP A 26 -9.47 -16.99 -0.86
C TRP A 26 -10.55 -16.49 -1.81
N PRO A 27 -11.69 -15.91 -1.36
CA PRO A 27 -12.66 -15.29 -2.25
C PRO A 27 -12.05 -14.25 -3.20
N PHE A 28 -11.12 -13.41 -2.71
CA PHE A 28 -10.47 -12.41 -3.54
C PHE A 28 -9.43 -13.01 -4.49
N ALA A 29 -8.68 -14.01 -4.05
CA ALA A 29 -7.77 -14.75 -4.93
C ALA A 29 -8.53 -15.43 -6.08
N VAL A 30 -9.66 -16.09 -5.79
CA VAL A 30 -10.53 -16.71 -6.79
C VAL A 30 -11.12 -15.66 -7.75
N ALA A 31 -11.55 -14.51 -7.22
CA ALA A 31 -12.04 -13.41 -8.05
C ALA A 31 -10.96 -12.87 -9.01
N ILE A 32 -9.72 -12.66 -8.51
CA ILE A 32 -8.59 -12.24 -9.35
C ILE A 32 -8.30 -13.29 -10.43
N SER A 33 -8.20 -14.56 -10.06
CA SER A 33 -7.98 -15.67 -11.00
C SER A 33 -9.09 -15.77 -12.05
N THR A 34 -10.35 -15.57 -11.65
CA THR A 34 -11.50 -15.52 -12.57
C THR A 34 -11.37 -14.34 -13.55
N ALA A 35 -10.97 -13.17 -13.07
CA ALA A 35 -10.76 -12.01 -13.92
C ALA A 35 -9.63 -12.24 -14.95
N VAL A 36 -8.56 -12.92 -14.56
CA VAL A 36 -7.47 -13.36 -15.45
C VAL A 36 -7.98 -14.37 -16.47
N ALA A 37 -8.72 -15.40 -16.06
CA ALA A 37 -9.26 -16.42 -16.94
C ALA A 37 -10.20 -15.83 -18.00
N LEU A 38 -11.10 -14.92 -17.60
CA LEU A 38 -11.97 -14.19 -18.51
C LEU A 38 -11.17 -13.33 -19.50
N GLN A 39 -10.08 -12.71 -19.06
CA GLN A 39 -9.22 -11.92 -19.92
C GLN A 39 -8.46 -12.79 -20.93
N ALA A 40 -7.94 -13.95 -20.49
CA ALA A 40 -7.29 -14.92 -21.37
C ALA A 40 -8.26 -15.46 -22.42
N ALA A 41 -9.48 -15.84 -22.02
CA ALA A 41 -10.53 -16.28 -22.94
C ALA A 41 -10.88 -15.21 -23.98
N ARG A 42 -10.93 -13.93 -23.58
CA ARG A 42 -11.14 -12.80 -24.50
C ARG A 42 -10.00 -12.68 -25.52
N LEU A 43 -8.76 -12.86 -25.10
CA LEU A 43 -7.60 -12.80 -25.99
C LEU A 43 -7.58 -13.95 -26.99
N ILE A 44 -7.90 -15.17 -26.54
CA ILE A 44 -8.03 -16.34 -27.42
C ILE A 44 -9.16 -16.10 -28.44
N ALA A 45 -10.33 -15.67 -27.99
CA ALA A 45 -11.47 -15.40 -28.86
C ALA A 45 -11.16 -14.28 -29.88
N TRP A 46 -10.38 -13.27 -29.49
CA TRP A 46 -9.89 -12.23 -30.41
C TRP A 46 -8.91 -12.80 -31.44
N ALA A 47 -7.94 -13.60 -31.02
CA ALA A 47 -6.97 -14.23 -31.92
C ALA A 47 -7.65 -15.16 -32.94
N CYS A 48 -8.71 -15.88 -32.53
CA CYS A 48 -9.50 -16.73 -33.42
C CYS A 48 -10.32 -15.97 -34.48
N ARG A 49 -10.56 -14.65 -34.30
CA ARG A 49 -11.31 -13.83 -35.27
C ARG A 49 -10.46 -13.33 -36.45
N GLY A 50 -9.19 -13.73 -36.52
CA GLY A 50 -8.27 -13.36 -37.60
C GLY A 50 -7.60 -12.00 -37.39
N PRO A 51 -6.53 -11.70 -38.14
CA PRO A 51 -5.68 -10.55 -37.88
C PRO A 51 -6.34 -9.26 -38.37
N GLU A 52 -7.12 -8.61 -37.52
CA GLU A 52 -7.23 -7.16 -37.63
C GLU A 52 -5.84 -6.57 -37.33
N THR A 53 -5.37 -5.71 -38.24
CA THR A 53 -3.98 -5.24 -38.47
C THR A 53 -3.30 -4.47 -37.34
N THR A 54 -3.74 -4.63 -36.10
CA THR A 54 -3.09 -4.08 -34.92
C THR A 54 -2.78 -5.19 -33.93
N THR A 55 -1.60 -5.79 -34.06
CA THR A 55 -0.97 -6.44 -32.90
C THR A 55 -0.85 -5.37 -31.82
N PRO A 56 -1.50 -5.49 -30.66
CA PRO A 56 -1.28 -4.55 -29.58
C PRO A 56 0.20 -4.64 -29.22
N THR A 57 0.95 -3.55 -29.40
CA THR A 57 2.35 -3.46 -28.95
C THR A 57 2.37 -3.46 -27.43
N LEU A 58 2.31 -4.65 -26.86
CA LEU A 58 2.32 -4.93 -25.41
C LEU A 58 3.68 -4.63 -24.77
N ALA A 59 4.73 -4.42 -25.58
CA ALA A 59 6.12 -4.46 -25.15
C ALA A 59 6.47 -3.47 -24.01
N PRO A 60 6.08 -2.18 -24.03
CA PRO A 60 6.52 -1.25 -22.98
C PRO A 60 5.81 -1.48 -21.64
N ALA A 61 4.49 -1.66 -21.66
CA ALA A 61 3.69 -1.83 -20.45
C ALA A 61 3.94 -3.20 -19.80
N ALA A 62 4.13 -4.26 -20.60
CA ALA A 62 4.53 -5.57 -20.11
C ALA A 62 5.93 -5.56 -19.50
N ARG A 63 6.88 -4.89 -20.16
CA ARG A 63 8.22 -4.73 -19.59
C ARG A 63 8.18 -4.00 -18.25
N GLN A 64 7.41 -2.92 -18.12
CA GLN A 64 7.28 -2.19 -16.86
C GLN A 64 6.65 -3.04 -15.75
N LEU A 65 5.55 -3.75 -16.05
CA LEU A 65 4.89 -4.63 -15.08
C LEU A 65 5.83 -5.75 -14.63
N LEU A 66 6.52 -6.40 -15.57
CA LEU A 66 7.49 -7.45 -15.27
C LEU A 66 8.65 -6.90 -14.45
N LEU A 67 9.27 -5.79 -14.83
CA LEU A 67 10.37 -5.20 -14.05
C LEU A 67 9.94 -4.80 -12.63
N ALA A 68 8.70 -4.32 -12.46
CA ALA A 68 8.18 -3.92 -11.16
C ALA A 68 7.87 -5.12 -10.24
N TYR A 69 7.40 -6.25 -10.77
CA TYR A 69 6.92 -7.38 -9.97
C TYR A 69 7.80 -8.63 -9.99
N PHE A 70 8.61 -8.84 -11.03
CA PHE A 70 9.40 -10.05 -11.21
C PHE A 70 10.38 -10.33 -10.06
N PRO A 71 11.10 -9.33 -9.50
CA PRO A 71 11.94 -9.58 -8.31
C PRO A 71 11.14 -10.11 -7.11
N PHE A 72 9.92 -9.61 -6.92
CA PHE A 72 9.03 -10.05 -5.84
C PHE A 72 8.45 -11.44 -6.08
N LEU A 73 8.15 -11.79 -7.33
CA LEU A 73 7.72 -13.13 -7.71
C LEU A 73 8.84 -14.16 -7.50
N ILE A 74 10.08 -13.83 -7.89
CA ILE A 74 11.25 -14.68 -7.62
C ILE A 74 11.43 -14.84 -6.12
N TYR A 75 11.41 -13.74 -5.36
CA TYR A 75 11.52 -13.78 -3.92
C TYR A 75 10.44 -14.67 -3.29
N GLY A 76 9.18 -14.50 -3.70
CA GLY A 76 8.05 -15.31 -3.26
C GLY A 76 8.25 -16.80 -3.56
N LEU A 77 8.72 -17.13 -4.77
CA LEU A 77 9.02 -18.50 -5.18
C LEU A 77 10.14 -19.11 -4.35
N VAL A 78 11.26 -18.40 -4.18
CA VAL A 78 12.39 -18.85 -3.36
C VAL A 78 11.94 -19.08 -1.91
N ARG A 79 11.18 -18.16 -1.34
CA ARG A 79 10.62 -18.31 0.01
C ARG A 79 9.65 -19.48 0.12
N ALA A 80 8.85 -19.73 -0.90
CA ALA A 80 7.93 -20.86 -0.95
C ALA A 80 8.70 -22.19 -0.96
N LEU A 81 9.76 -22.30 -1.75
CA LEU A 81 10.61 -23.49 -1.80
C LEU A 81 11.38 -23.75 -0.49
N GLN A 82 11.63 -22.70 0.30
CA GLN A 82 12.32 -22.78 1.59
C GLN A 82 11.39 -23.04 2.78
N ALA A 83 10.06 -22.92 2.60
CA ALA A 83 9.13 -23.01 3.71
C ALA A 83 8.91 -24.47 4.12
N GLY A 84 9.15 -24.77 5.41
CA GLY A 84 8.93 -26.11 5.97
C GLY A 84 7.46 -26.48 6.15
N VAL A 85 6.54 -25.52 5.96
CA VAL A 85 5.09 -25.73 6.03
C VAL A 85 4.46 -25.37 4.68
N PRO A 86 3.78 -26.32 4.01
CA PRO A 86 3.20 -26.09 2.69
C PRO A 86 2.25 -24.88 2.62
N MET A 87 1.47 -24.66 3.67
CA MET A 87 0.54 -23.53 3.72
C MET A 87 1.26 -22.17 3.80
N ASP A 88 2.43 -22.09 4.44
CA ASP A 88 3.22 -20.85 4.48
C ASP A 88 3.95 -20.62 3.15
N ALA A 89 4.33 -21.70 2.46
CA ALA A 89 4.88 -21.64 1.11
C ALA A 89 3.88 -21.00 0.14
N GLU A 90 2.66 -21.54 0.13
CA GLU A 90 1.56 -21.09 -0.72
C GLU A 90 1.24 -19.61 -0.46
N ARG A 91 1.10 -19.22 0.81
CA ARG A 91 0.83 -17.82 1.18
C ARG A 91 1.90 -16.86 0.71
N SER A 92 3.16 -17.21 0.92
CA SER A 92 4.30 -16.37 0.54
C SER A 92 4.34 -16.13 -0.96
N TYR A 93 4.01 -17.15 -1.75
CA TYR A 93 3.95 -17.02 -3.20
C TYR A 93 2.71 -16.23 -3.65
N LEU A 94 1.53 -16.56 -3.12
CA LEU A 94 0.28 -15.90 -3.49
C LEU A 94 0.24 -14.42 -3.09
N LEU A 95 0.99 -14.01 -2.06
CA LEU A 95 1.20 -12.61 -1.67
C LEU A 95 1.75 -11.76 -2.81
N HIS A 96 2.60 -12.34 -3.64
CA HIS A 96 3.23 -11.64 -4.77
C HIS A 96 2.53 -11.93 -6.09
N LEU A 97 1.97 -13.13 -6.26
CA LEU A 97 1.26 -13.51 -7.47
C LEU A 97 -0.07 -12.74 -7.62
N THR A 98 -0.86 -12.61 -6.56
CA THR A 98 -2.20 -12.01 -6.68
C THR A 98 -2.18 -10.52 -7.07
N PRO A 99 -1.27 -9.66 -6.54
CA PRO A 99 -1.17 -8.28 -7.01
C PRO A 99 -0.59 -8.18 -8.43
N PHE A 100 0.33 -9.07 -8.81
CA PHE A 100 0.85 -9.14 -10.18
C PHE A 100 -0.27 -9.45 -11.19
N LEU A 101 -1.08 -10.47 -10.92
CA LEU A 101 -2.22 -10.84 -11.75
C LEU A 101 -3.25 -9.72 -11.85
N LEU A 102 -3.57 -9.07 -10.72
CA LEU A 102 -4.46 -7.90 -10.69
C LEU A 102 -3.89 -6.76 -11.56
N GLY A 103 -2.59 -6.48 -11.43
CA GLY A 103 -1.87 -5.50 -12.25
C GLY A 103 -1.95 -5.83 -13.74
N ALA A 104 -1.75 -7.09 -14.12
CA ALA A 104 -1.86 -7.55 -15.50
C ALA A 104 -3.28 -7.31 -16.07
N VAL A 105 -4.33 -7.64 -15.31
CA VAL A 105 -5.72 -7.37 -15.73
C VAL A 105 -5.96 -5.86 -15.88
N VAL A 106 -5.45 -5.03 -14.97
CA VAL A 106 -5.62 -3.57 -15.05
C VAL A 106 -4.89 -2.97 -16.25
N VAL A 107 -3.65 -3.39 -16.51
CA VAL A 107 -2.81 -2.85 -17.59
C VAL A 107 -3.31 -3.29 -18.96
N PHE A 108 -3.62 -4.58 -19.14
CA PHE A 108 -3.94 -5.16 -20.44
C PHE A 108 -5.43 -5.36 -20.70
N GLY A 109 -6.23 -5.50 -19.65
CA GLY A 109 -7.64 -5.85 -19.75
C GLY A 109 -8.59 -4.66 -19.76
N LEU A 110 -8.21 -3.56 -19.09
CA LEU A 110 -9.09 -2.42 -18.85
C LEU A 110 -8.83 -1.24 -19.81
N SER A 111 -9.92 -0.61 -20.24
CA SER A 111 -9.86 0.64 -21.03
C SER A 111 -9.44 1.84 -20.16
N ALA A 112 -9.05 2.95 -20.80
CA ALA A 112 -8.71 4.18 -20.09
C ALA A 112 -9.86 4.68 -19.18
N ARG A 113 -11.10 4.61 -19.67
CA ARG A 113 -12.30 4.96 -18.88
C ARG A 113 -12.45 4.04 -17.67
N GLN A 114 -12.28 2.73 -17.84
CA GLN A 114 -12.37 1.77 -16.74
C GLN A 114 -11.29 1.99 -15.69
N ARG A 115 -10.04 2.26 -16.11
CA ARG A 115 -8.95 2.61 -15.21
C ARG A 115 -9.23 3.89 -14.42
N GLY A 116 -9.79 4.91 -15.09
CA GLY A 116 -10.25 6.13 -14.43
C GLY A 116 -11.33 5.84 -13.37
N ILE A 117 -12.35 5.06 -13.69
CA ILE A 117 -13.38 4.68 -12.71
C ILE A 117 -12.77 3.89 -11.54
N LEU A 118 -11.89 2.93 -11.81
CA LEU A 118 -11.21 2.15 -10.76
C LEU A 118 -10.39 3.05 -9.84
N LEU A 119 -9.74 4.07 -10.38
CA LEU A 119 -8.99 5.06 -9.60
C LEU A 119 -9.91 5.91 -8.72
N ALA A 120 -11.07 6.35 -9.22
CA ALA A 120 -12.08 7.05 -8.41
C ALA A 120 -12.60 6.17 -7.27
N LEU A 121 -12.89 4.91 -7.57
CA LEU A 121 -13.34 3.92 -6.58
C LEU A 121 -12.27 3.71 -5.51
N LEU A 122 -11.00 3.55 -5.90
CA LEU A 122 -9.87 3.45 -4.97
C LEU A 122 -9.75 4.67 -4.07
N LEU A 123 -9.82 5.86 -4.64
CA LEU A 123 -9.70 7.11 -3.90
C LEU A 123 -10.83 7.25 -2.88
N GLY A 124 -12.07 7.02 -3.29
CA GLY A 124 -13.22 7.00 -2.40
C GLY A 124 -13.10 5.94 -1.30
N ASN A 125 -12.60 4.76 -1.65
CA ASN A 125 -12.41 3.66 -0.72
C ASN A 125 -11.37 4.00 0.37
N PHE A 126 -10.23 4.58 -0.03
CA PHE A 126 -9.22 5.03 0.92
C PHE A 126 -9.72 6.15 1.83
N CYS A 127 -10.46 7.12 1.30
CA CYS A 127 -11.10 8.15 2.13
C CYS A 127 -12.03 7.52 3.17
N ALA A 128 -12.87 6.57 2.77
CA ALA A 128 -13.81 5.89 3.65
C ALA A 128 -13.10 5.03 4.71
N LEU A 129 -12.06 4.30 4.34
CA LEU A 129 -11.26 3.49 5.28
C LEU A 129 -10.50 4.34 6.29
N ALA A 130 -9.90 5.46 5.84
CA ALA A 130 -9.23 6.41 6.70
C ALA A 130 -10.22 7.05 7.68
N ALA A 131 -11.34 7.58 7.18
CA ALA A 131 -12.38 8.16 7.99
C ALA A 131 -12.95 7.15 9.00
N TYR A 132 -13.25 5.93 8.56
CA TYR A 132 -13.72 4.86 9.43
C TYR A 132 -12.73 4.59 10.57
N GLY A 133 -11.44 4.42 10.29
CA GLY A 133 -10.45 4.14 11.33
C GLY A 133 -10.29 5.28 12.33
N ILE A 134 -10.37 6.54 11.87
CA ILE A 134 -10.32 7.72 12.74
C ILE A 134 -11.58 7.80 13.62
N ILE A 135 -12.76 7.65 13.02
CA ILE A 135 -14.04 7.69 13.73
C ILE A 135 -14.11 6.55 14.74
N ASN A 136 -13.77 5.32 14.34
CA ASN A 136 -13.75 4.17 15.22
C ASN A 136 -12.80 4.36 16.39
N HIS A 137 -11.62 4.96 16.15
CA HIS A 137 -10.67 5.27 17.22
C HIS A 137 -11.26 6.19 18.29
N TYR A 138 -11.90 7.29 17.89
CA TYR A 138 -12.44 8.26 18.85
C TYR A 138 -13.78 7.86 19.44
N ALA A 139 -14.67 7.24 18.65
CA ALA A 139 -16.02 6.90 19.07
C ALA A 139 -16.08 5.63 19.91
N THR A 140 -15.26 4.62 19.59
CA THR A 140 -15.32 3.30 20.25
C THR A 140 -14.04 2.93 21.00
N GLY A 141 -13.00 3.76 20.93
CA GLY A 141 -11.68 3.40 21.46
C GLY A 141 -11.00 2.27 20.66
N ASN A 142 -11.50 1.94 19.48
CA ASN A 142 -11.20 0.72 18.72
C ASN A 142 -11.57 -0.58 19.43
N ALA A 143 -12.61 -0.59 20.28
CA ALA A 143 -13.09 -1.80 20.92
C ALA A 143 -13.42 -2.91 19.89
N ARG A 144 -13.76 -2.53 18.67
CA ARG A 144 -14.08 -3.42 17.55
C ARG A 144 -13.27 -3.08 16.31
N VAL A 145 -12.99 -4.10 15.51
CA VAL A 145 -12.59 -4.02 14.11
C VAL A 145 -13.83 -4.36 13.31
N LEU A 146 -14.40 -3.39 12.61
CA LEU A 146 -15.75 -3.50 12.04
C LEU A 146 -16.76 -3.96 13.10
N TRP A 147 -17.27 -5.18 12.98
CA TRP A 147 -18.22 -5.79 13.92
C TRP A 147 -17.58 -6.77 14.91
N VAL A 148 -16.31 -7.14 14.74
CA VAL A 148 -15.62 -8.15 15.55
C VAL A 148 -14.84 -7.49 16.68
N PRO A 149 -14.79 -8.06 17.90
CA PRO A 149 -13.93 -7.57 18.97
C PRO A 149 -12.47 -7.43 18.53
N GLY A 150 -11.86 -6.27 18.78
CA GLY A 150 -10.44 -6.06 18.52
C GLY A 150 -9.56 -6.80 19.52
N PHE A 151 -8.28 -6.99 19.19
CA PHE A 151 -7.36 -7.65 20.12
C PHE A 151 -6.96 -6.72 21.29
N PRO A 152 -7.08 -7.16 22.56
CA PRO A 152 -6.82 -6.32 23.73
C PRO A 152 -5.42 -5.72 23.78
N HIS A 153 -4.39 -6.48 23.37
CA HIS A 153 -3.00 -6.02 23.41
C HIS A 153 -2.71 -4.80 22.51
N TYR A 154 -3.52 -4.55 21.49
CA TYR A 154 -3.42 -3.34 20.67
C TYR A 154 -4.13 -2.12 21.28
N GLN A 155 -5.03 -2.35 22.23
CA GLN A 155 -5.81 -1.32 22.92
C GLN A 155 -5.19 -0.91 24.27
N GLU A 156 -4.78 -1.89 25.09
CA GLU A 156 -4.41 -1.73 26.51
C GLU A 156 -3.27 -0.74 26.77
N HIS A 157 -2.19 -0.77 25.97
CA HIS A 157 -0.99 0.02 26.26
C HIS A 157 -0.94 1.36 25.53
N TYR A 158 -1.34 1.37 24.26
CA TYR A 158 -1.12 2.53 23.40
C TYR A 158 -2.39 3.02 22.73
N ARG A 159 -3.57 2.41 22.92
CA ARG A 159 -4.82 2.81 22.21
C ARG A 159 -4.56 3.06 20.72
N ARG A 160 -4.14 2.02 19.98
CA ARG A 160 -3.73 2.16 18.57
C ARG A 160 -4.96 2.09 17.65
N ALA A 161 -5.04 2.93 16.63
CA ALA A 161 -6.10 2.84 15.64
C ALA A 161 -5.91 1.64 14.71
N THR A 162 -6.92 0.79 14.62
CA THR A 162 -6.90 -0.47 13.85
C THR A 162 -7.71 -0.38 12.55
N GLY A 163 -8.69 0.53 12.48
CA GLY A 163 -9.56 0.63 11.30
C GLY A 163 -10.23 -0.71 10.97
N SER A 164 -10.19 -1.10 9.71
CA SER A 164 -10.72 -2.39 9.22
C SER A 164 -9.72 -3.56 9.36
N TYR A 165 -8.56 -3.36 10.01
CA TYR A 165 -7.53 -4.38 10.18
C TYR A 165 -7.38 -4.71 11.66
N PHE A 166 -7.12 -5.96 12.02
CA PHE A 166 -6.81 -6.25 13.43
C PHE A 166 -5.45 -5.71 13.86
N CYS A 167 -4.47 -5.74 12.96
CA CYS A 167 -3.14 -5.19 13.20
C CYS A 167 -3.10 -3.70 12.84
N PRO A 168 -2.80 -2.79 13.78
CA PRO A 168 -2.68 -1.36 13.48
C PRO A 168 -1.55 -1.04 12.50
N ASP A 169 -0.52 -1.90 12.42
CA ASP A 169 0.57 -1.72 11.46
C ASP A 169 0.12 -2.02 10.02
N HIS A 170 -0.83 -2.94 9.80
CA HIS A 170 -1.42 -3.17 8.48
C HIS A 170 -2.38 -2.04 8.07
N PHE A 171 -3.14 -1.50 9.03
CA PHE A 171 -3.95 -0.30 8.80
C PHE A 171 -3.08 0.89 8.37
N ALA A 172 -1.94 1.10 9.03
CA ALA A 172 -0.96 2.10 8.61
C ALA A 172 -0.47 1.84 7.19
N GLY A 173 -0.11 0.60 6.86
CA GLY A 173 0.32 0.22 5.50
C GLY A 173 -0.71 0.55 4.42
N LEU A 174 -2.01 0.34 4.69
CA LEU A 174 -3.08 0.77 3.79
C LEU A 174 -3.09 2.30 3.61
N LEU A 175 -2.96 3.04 4.72
CA LEU A 175 -2.95 4.51 4.68
C LEU A 175 -1.67 5.08 4.05
N GLU A 176 -0.55 4.38 4.09
CA GLU A 176 0.66 4.73 3.35
C GLU A 176 0.40 4.67 1.84
N LEU A 177 -0.32 3.65 1.36
CA LEU A 177 -0.76 3.59 -0.04
C LEU A 177 -1.71 4.74 -0.39
N ALA A 178 -2.64 5.05 0.51
CA ALA A 178 -3.55 6.18 0.36
C ALA A 178 -2.81 7.52 0.30
N LEU A 179 -1.80 7.70 1.16
CA LEU A 179 -0.94 8.88 1.19
C LEU A 179 -0.14 9.01 -0.10
N ALA A 180 0.49 7.92 -0.57
CA ALA A 180 1.23 7.90 -1.82
C ALA A 180 0.35 8.30 -3.01
N LEU A 181 -0.88 7.77 -3.06
CA LEU A 181 -1.85 8.13 -4.10
C LEU A 181 -2.27 9.60 -4.02
N GLY A 182 -2.59 10.07 -2.80
CA GLY A 182 -2.99 11.46 -2.55
C GLY A 182 -1.90 12.46 -2.93
N LEU A 183 -0.64 12.18 -2.57
CA LEU A 183 0.52 12.99 -2.94
C LEU A 183 0.77 12.94 -4.46
N GLY A 184 0.71 11.75 -5.06
CA GLY A 184 0.95 11.57 -6.50
C GLY A 184 -0.04 12.36 -7.36
N LEU A 185 -1.35 12.18 -7.12
CA LEU A 185 -2.41 12.91 -7.84
C LEU A 185 -2.48 14.38 -7.43
N GLY A 186 -2.22 14.70 -6.17
CA GLY A 186 -2.28 16.06 -5.65
C GLY A 186 -1.20 16.96 -6.24
N LEU A 187 0.02 16.44 -6.41
CA LEU A 187 1.20 17.21 -6.81
C LEU A 187 1.54 17.13 -8.29
N ALA A 188 1.02 16.12 -9.00
CA ALA A 188 1.14 16.02 -10.45
C ALA A 188 0.55 17.27 -11.14
N ARG A 189 1.36 17.92 -11.97
CA ARG A 189 1.03 19.24 -12.55
C ARG A 189 -0.18 19.18 -13.47
N ASP A 190 -0.30 18.10 -14.24
CA ASP A 190 -1.33 17.92 -15.26
C ASP A 190 -2.59 17.23 -14.74
N THR A 191 -2.68 16.99 -13.43
CA THR A 191 -3.89 16.42 -12.83
C THR A 191 -5.02 17.44 -12.80
N ALA A 192 -6.14 17.09 -13.42
CA ALA A 192 -7.33 17.93 -13.44
C ALA A 192 -7.85 18.21 -12.01
N CYS A 193 -8.45 19.39 -11.82
CA CYS A 193 -8.92 19.87 -10.52
C CYS A 193 -9.84 18.88 -9.80
N GLY A 194 -10.75 18.24 -10.55
CA GLY A 194 -11.68 17.23 -10.01
C GLY A 194 -11.01 16.00 -9.39
N TRP A 195 -9.76 15.69 -9.77
CA TRP A 195 -8.96 14.62 -9.15
C TRP A 195 -8.04 15.16 -8.06
N ARG A 196 -7.51 16.37 -8.25
CA ARG A 196 -6.55 16.99 -7.34
C ARG A 196 -7.16 17.26 -5.96
N VAL A 197 -8.36 17.84 -5.91
CA VAL A 197 -9.02 18.18 -4.64
C VAL A 197 -9.25 16.95 -3.75
N PRO A 198 -9.94 15.88 -4.20
CA PRO A 198 -10.15 14.71 -3.36
C PRO A 198 -8.83 13.99 -3.01
N ALA A 199 -7.83 14.00 -3.90
CA ALA A 199 -6.51 13.47 -3.60
C ALA A 199 -5.80 14.24 -2.47
N LEU A 200 -5.86 15.58 -2.48
CA LEU A 200 -5.28 16.41 -1.43
C LEU A 200 -6.05 16.30 -0.10
N LEU A 201 -7.35 16.04 -0.13
CA LEU A 201 -8.14 15.74 1.08
C LEU A 201 -7.78 14.38 1.70
N LEU A 202 -7.36 13.41 0.88
CA LEU A 202 -6.92 12.11 1.38
C LEU A 202 -5.60 12.20 2.17
N VAL A 203 -4.71 13.13 1.81
CA VAL A 203 -3.40 13.32 2.49
C VAL A 203 -3.54 13.55 4.00
N PRO A 204 -4.27 14.56 4.51
CA PRO A 204 -4.41 14.76 5.95
C PRO A 204 -5.15 13.61 6.63
N LEU A 205 -6.13 12.99 5.99
CA LEU A 205 -6.82 11.81 6.55
C LEU A 205 -5.86 10.63 6.72
N ALA A 206 -5.04 10.35 5.71
CA ALA A 206 -4.04 9.29 5.77
C ALA A 206 -2.98 9.58 6.84
N LEU A 207 -2.43 10.80 6.88
CA LEU A 207 -1.46 11.20 7.91
C LEU A 207 -2.04 11.08 9.32
N TRP A 208 -3.29 11.51 9.52
CA TRP A 208 -3.96 11.42 10.81
C TRP A 208 -4.18 9.96 11.23
N GLY A 209 -4.70 9.13 10.33
CA GLY A 209 -4.88 7.70 10.61
C GLY A 209 -3.55 6.97 10.86
N ILE A 210 -2.47 7.28 10.13
CA ILE A 210 -1.13 6.73 10.38
C ILE A 210 -0.64 7.14 11.77
N ALA A 211 -0.80 8.42 12.15
CA ALA A 211 -0.42 8.87 13.48
C ALA A 211 -1.20 8.14 14.59
N LEU A 212 -2.51 7.95 14.42
CA LEU A 212 -3.37 7.24 15.37
C LEU A 212 -3.08 5.73 15.44
N SER A 213 -2.65 5.11 14.34
CA SER A 213 -2.19 3.70 14.33
C SER A 213 -0.96 3.46 15.21
N LYS A 214 -0.22 4.55 15.48
CA LYS A 214 1.05 4.59 16.18
C LYS A 214 2.12 3.72 15.53
N SER A 215 1.96 3.29 14.28
CA SER A 215 2.88 2.42 13.55
C SER A 215 4.28 3.03 13.44
N ARG A 216 5.30 2.28 13.88
CA ARG A 216 6.69 2.74 13.79
C ARG A 216 7.18 2.72 12.34
N GLY A 217 6.89 1.62 11.63
CA GLY A 217 7.18 1.48 10.21
C GLY A 217 6.47 2.55 9.39
N GLY A 218 5.20 2.84 9.69
CA GLY A 218 4.46 3.86 8.97
C GLY A 218 4.99 5.28 9.19
N GLY A 219 5.47 5.60 10.40
CA GLY A 219 6.19 6.85 10.62
C GLY A 219 7.43 6.99 9.73
N LEU A 220 8.24 5.93 9.60
CA LEU A 220 9.42 5.93 8.73
C LEU A 220 9.05 6.04 7.24
N VAL A 221 8.00 5.35 6.81
CA VAL A 221 7.50 5.42 5.43
C VAL A 221 7.00 6.82 5.11
N VAL A 222 6.25 7.47 6.01
CA VAL A 222 5.81 8.87 5.85
C VAL A 222 7.01 9.79 5.67
N LEU A 223 8.04 9.68 6.51
CA LEU A 223 9.27 10.49 6.37
C LEU A 223 9.95 10.26 5.01
N GLY A 224 10.05 9.00 4.57
CA GLY A 224 10.57 8.65 3.26
C GLY A 224 9.75 9.24 2.11
N MET A 225 8.42 9.14 2.16
CA MET A 225 7.51 9.69 1.16
C MET A 225 7.57 11.21 1.09
N VAL A 226 7.66 11.87 2.24
CA VAL A 226 7.86 13.32 2.33
C VAL A 226 9.19 13.71 1.71
N ALA A 227 10.28 13.04 2.07
CA ALA A 227 11.60 13.31 1.50
C ALA A 227 11.60 13.12 -0.04
N ALA A 228 11.02 12.02 -0.53
CA ALA A 228 10.87 11.75 -1.95
C ALA A 228 9.98 12.80 -2.65
N THR A 229 8.94 13.27 -1.98
CA THR A 229 8.05 14.31 -2.51
C THR A 229 8.78 15.65 -2.67
N LEU A 230 9.50 16.08 -1.63
CA LEU A 230 10.26 17.33 -1.66
C LEU A 230 11.41 17.24 -2.67
N TRP A 231 12.12 16.12 -2.71
CA TRP A 231 13.26 15.92 -3.61
C TRP A 231 12.86 15.74 -5.07
N TRP A 232 11.92 14.83 -5.34
CA TRP A 232 11.58 14.38 -6.69
C TRP A 232 10.18 14.83 -7.15
N GLY A 233 9.16 14.72 -6.30
CA GLY A 233 7.77 15.02 -6.68
C GLY A 233 7.53 16.45 -7.21
N LEU A 234 8.31 17.41 -6.73
CA LEU A 234 8.23 18.81 -7.16
C LEU A 234 9.10 19.16 -8.39
N GLN A 235 9.78 18.19 -9.01
CA GLN A 235 10.70 18.46 -10.12
C GLN A 235 9.99 18.98 -11.39
N GLN A 236 8.73 18.61 -11.58
CA GLN A 236 7.87 19.07 -12.68
C GLN A 236 7.44 20.56 -12.57
N TRP A 237 7.69 21.20 -11.42
CA TRP A 237 7.29 22.59 -11.15
C TRP A 237 8.41 23.57 -11.55
N PRO A 238 8.06 24.82 -11.95
CA PRO A 238 9.03 25.87 -12.23
C PRO A 238 10.03 26.08 -11.07
N ARG A 239 11.29 26.44 -11.40
CA ARG A 239 12.39 26.50 -10.42
C ARG A 239 12.07 27.32 -9.16
N ARG A 240 11.40 28.46 -9.31
CA ARG A 240 11.03 29.36 -8.20
C ARG A 240 9.98 28.71 -7.29
N GLU A 241 8.88 28.24 -7.85
CA GLU A 241 7.79 27.57 -7.12
C GLU A 241 8.29 26.30 -6.43
N ARG A 242 9.11 25.50 -7.13
CA ARG A 242 9.75 24.30 -6.57
C ARG A 242 10.60 24.63 -5.34
N GLY A 243 11.40 25.70 -5.40
CA GLY A 243 12.23 26.13 -4.27
C GLY A 243 11.38 26.55 -3.07
N MET A 244 10.34 27.35 -3.32
CA MET A 244 9.39 27.79 -2.30
C MET A 244 8.67 26.60 -1.63
N TRP A 245 8.08 25.70 -2.41
CA TRP A 245 7.36 24.54 -1.88
C TRP A 245 8.26 23.55 -1.14
N ARG A 246 9.52 23.40 -1.57
CA ARG A 246 10.52 22.64 -0.80
C ARG A 246 10.80 23.27 0.56
N ALA A 247 11.00 24.58 0.61
CA ALA A 247 11.26 25.29 1.86
C ALA A 247 10.06 25.23 2.82
N VAL A 248 8.85 25.49 2.31
CA VAL A 248 7.61 25.38 3.09
C VAL A 248 7.41 23.96 3.60
N GLY A 249 7.54 22.96 2.73
CA GLY A 249 7.42 21.56 3.12
C GLY A 249 8.45 21.12 4.16
N ALA A 250 9.72 21.51 3.99
CA ALA A 250 10.77 21.23 4.97
C ALA A 250 10.49 21.89 6.32
N ALA A 251 10.03 23.15 6.33
CA ALA A 251 9.66 23.87 7.55
C ALA A 251 8.47 23.21 8.28
N LEU A 252 7.44 22.79 7.53
CA LEU A 252 6.29 22.07 8.09
C LEU A 252 6.73 20.74 8.73
N VAL A 253 7.61 19.99 8.06
CA VAL A 253 8.12 18.71 8.57
C VAL A 253 8.95 18.92 9.82
N ALA A 254 9.88 19.88 9.81
CA ALA A 254 10.69 20.23 10.98
C ALA A 254 9.80 20.63 12.17
N THR A 255 8.77 21.46 11.92
CA THR A 255 7.81 21.89 12.93
C THR A 255 7.00 20.70 13.47
N ALA A 256 6.53 19.80 12.61
CA ALA A 256 5.78 18.62 13.03
C ALA A 256 6.65 17.67 13.87
N VAL A 257 7.88 17.41 13.45
CA VAL A 257 8.84 16.57 14.19
C VAL A 257 9.14 17.21 15.56
N LEU A 258 9.40 18.51 15.60
CA LEU A 258 9.64 19.24 16.84
C LEU A 258 8.42 19.19 17.77
N ALA A 259 7.22 19.42 17.24
CA ALA A 259 5.98 19.35 18.01
C ALA A 259 5.74 17.94 18.59
N VAL A 260 6.00 16.88 17.82
CA VAL A 260 5.91 15.50 18.30
C VAL A 260 6.96 15.25 19.39
N ALA A 261 8.21 15.68 19.19
CA ALA A 261 9.29 15.51 20.16
C ALA A 261 9.00 16.24 21.49
N LEU A 262 8.50 17.48 21.43
CA LEU A 262 8.23 18.31 22.60
C LEU A 262 6.98 17.86 23.38
N ARG A 263 5.91 17.47 22.68
CA ARG A 263 4.64 17.08 23.33
C ARG A 263 4.76 15.78 24.13
N GLY A 264 5.72 14.93 23.75
CA GLY A 264 5.85 13.58 24.31
C GLY A 264 4.57 12.76 24.12
N GLY A 265 4.44 11.67 24.88
CA GLY A 265 3.20 10.88 24.94
C GLY A 265 3.34 9.46 24.38
N ALA A 266 2.21 8.77 24.20
CA ALA A 266 2.19 7.34 23.89
C ALA A 266 2.90 6.97 22.58
N TYR A 267 2.87 7.86 21.56
CA TYR A 267 3.59 7.64 20.30
C TYR A 267 5.11 7.72 20.51
N VAL A 268 5.60 8.78 21.14
CA VAL A 268 7.03 8.98 21.43
C VAL A 268 7.57 7.91 22.37
N ARG A 269 6.84 7.60 23.46
CA ARG A 269 7.16 6.49 24.37
C ARG A 269 7.28 5.18 23.63
N ARG A 270 6.32 4.86 22.75
CA ARG A 270 6.44 3.67 21.89
C ARG A 270 7.70 3.70 21.04
N PHE A 271 8.13 4.82 20.47
CA PHE A 271 9.39 4.87 19.73
C PHE A 271 10.64 4.69 20.62
N GLN A 272 10.62 5.25 21.82
CA GLN A 272 11.72 5.16 22.79
C GLN A 272 11.84 3.76 23.41
N ASP A 273 10.71 3.16 23.80
CA ASP A 273 10.57 1.81 24.37
C ASP A 273 10.77 0.70 23.33
N TYR A 274 11.33 1.02 22.16
CA TYR A 274 11.61 0.01 21.15
C TYR A 274 12.66 -0.95 21.71
N PRO A 275 12.45 -2.27 21.66
CA PRO A 275 13.39 -3.23 22.22
C PRO A 275 14.56 -3.39 21.26
N TRP A 276 15.41 -2.36 21.15
CA TRP A 276 16.60 -2.33 20.30
C TRP A 276 17.50 -3.54 20.54
N ARG A 277 17.56 -4.01 21.78
CA ARG A 277 18.28 -5.23 22.18
C ARG A 277 17.68 -6.50 21.59
N GLN A 278 16.35 -6.60 21.47
CA GLN A 278 15.69 -7.78 20.87
C GLN A 278 15.85 -7.80 19.34
N ILE A 279 16.04 -6.65 18.69
CA ILE A 279 16.27 -6.60 17.23
C ILE A 279 17.65 -7.10 16.87
N ALA A 280 18.67 -6.75 17.65
CA ALA A 280 20.00 -7.33 17.51
C ALA A 280 19.96 -8.86 17.61
N ALA A 281 19.01 -9.40 18.39
CA ALA A 281 18.75 -10.82 18.54
C ALA A 281 17.74 -11.39 17.51
N SER A 282 17.11 -10.57 16.66
CA SER A 282 16.10 -11.06 15.72
C SER A 282 16.74 -11.70 14.49
N ASP A 283 16.21 -12.86 14.10
CA ASP A 283 16.73 -13.62 12.94
C ASP A 283 16.80 -12.77 11.67
N ARG A 284 15.80 -11.90 11.45
CA ARG A 284 15.77 -11.02 10.27
C ARG A 284 16.93 -10.02 10.26
N TYR A 285 17.23 -9.41 11.41
CA TYR A 285 18.37 -8.49 11.52
C TYR A 285 19.70 -9.23 11.39
N GLN A 286 19.82 -10.41 12.03
CA GLN A 286 21.03 -11.22 11.93
C GLN A 286 21.28 -11.72 10.51
N MET A 287 20.23 -12.14 9.80
CA MET A 287 20.30 -12.53 8.39
C MET A 287 20.68 -11.34 7.49
N ALA A 288 20.04 -10.18 7.66
CA ALA A 288 20.37 -8.98 6.88
C ALA A 288 21.82 -8.53 7.14
N ALA A 289 22.26 -8.54 8.41
CA ALA A 289 23.62 -8.20 8.79
C ALA A 289 24.63 -9.24 8.25
N ALA A 290 24.30 -10.53 8.26
CA ALA A 290 25.12 -11.59 7.67
C ALA A 290 25.25 -11.43 6.15
N ALA A 291 24.15 -11.13 5.45
CA ALA A 291 24.16 -10.85 4.02
C ALA A 291 25.01 -9.61 3.69
N LEU A 292 24.91 -8.55 4.50
CA LEU A 292 25.72 -7.33 4.34
C LEU A 292 27.21 -7.59 4.60
N ARG A 293 27.54 -8.44 5.58
CA ARG A 293 28.93 -8.89 5.83
C ARG A 293 29.44 -9.68 4.64
N ALA A 294 28.68 -10.67 4.18
CA ALA A 294 29.06 -11.50 3.03
C ALA A 294 29.28 -10.65 1.77
N TRP A 295 28.45 -9.64 1.52
CA TRP A 295 28.63 -8.70 0.41
C TRP A 295 29.92 -7.87 0.55
N LYS A 296 30.23 -7.38 1.76
CA LYS A 296 31.46 -6.61 2.01
C LYS A 296 32.75 -7.43 1.92
N THR A 297 32.66 -8.73 2.16
CA THR A 297 33.80 -9.65 2.12
C THR A 297 33.85 -10.48 0.84
N ALA A 298 32.97 -10.22 -0.13
CA ALA A 298 33.02 -10.85 -1.43
C ALA A 298 34.23 -10.30 -2.22
N PRO A 299 35.09 -11.17 -2.79
CA PRO A 299 36.29 -10.78 -3.53
C PRO A 299 35.99 -10.08 -4.87
#